data_AF-A0A7J3LKP3-F1
#
_entry.id   AF-A0A7J3LKP3-F1
#
_cell.length_a   1.000
_cell.length_b   1.000
_cell.length_c   1.000
_cell.angle_alpha   90.00
_cell.angle_beta   90.00
_cell.angle_gamma   90.00
#
_symmetry.space_group_name_H-M   'P 1'
#
loop_
_entity.id
_entity.type
_entity.pdbx_description
1 polymer ?
#
loop_
_entity_poly.entity_id
_entity_poly.type
_entity_poly.pdbx_seq_one_letter_code
_entity_poly.pdbx_strand_id
1 'polypeptide(L)'
;MLSYTSLSDAVEYTSLPSDFSGVIVGKMSESSVESLNEALRSIEEQIKSRQELHAKVIKKLDDAELEVNNFLEQFRFFQFSQEGREKLLLFRSKSIEMAQAKSQEMLDCWKDINKLKEEHRKLSRELSERKSRMSMLDSILQ
;
A
#
# COMPACT_ATOMS: atom_id res chain seq x y z
N MET A 1 55.48 -33.00 46.74
CA MET A 1 55.25 -31.69 46.09
C MET A 1 55.76 -31.84 44.66
N LEU A 2 54.96 -31.79 43.60
CA LEU A 2 53.95 -30.80 43.25
C LEU A 2 52.74 -31.48 42.60
N SER A 3 51.56 -31.05 43.04
CA SER A 3 50.26 -31.27 42.41
C SER A 3 50.07 -30.30 41.25
N TYR A 4 49.63 -30.78 40.09
CA TYR A 4 48.88 -29.97 39.14
C TYR A 4 47.63 -30.76 38.73
N THR A 5 46.50 -30.30 39.24
CA THR A 5 45.15 -30.77 38.93
C THR A 5 44.79 -30.35 37.51
N SER A 6 44.48 -31.33 36.67
CA SER A 6 43.84 -31.14 35.36
C SER A 6 42.42 -30.59 35.58
N LEU A 7 42.21 -29.31 35.27
CA LEU A 7 40.89 -28.71 35.11
C LEU A 7 40.31 -29.21 33.78
N SER A 8 39.75 -30.41 33.81
CA SER A 8 38.83 -30.91 32.78
C SER A 8 37.41 -30.71 33.27
N ASP A 9 36.98 -29.45 33.39
CA ASP A 9 35.57 -29.11 33.44
C ASP A 9 35.01 -29.34 32.03
N ALA A 10 34.63 -30.57 31.77
CA ALA A 10 33.76 -30.92 30.66
C ALA A 10 32.43 -30.20 30.92
N VAL A 11 32.25 -29.02 30.30
CA VAL A 11 30.94 -28.40 30.18
C VAL A 11 30.12 -29.35 29.32
N GLU A 12 29.34 -30.18 30.00
CA GLU A 12 28.36 -31.06 29.42
C GLU A 12 27.35 -30.18 28.68
N TYR A 13 27.51 -30.08 27.35
CA TYR A 13 26.51 -29.47 26.48
C TYR A 13 25.27 -30.35 26.59
N THR A 14 24.41 -30.01 27.55
CA THR A 14 23.04 -30.49 27.59
C THR A 14 22.37 -29.98 26.32
N SER A 15 22.33 -30.87 25.33
CA SER A 15 21.57 -30.65 24.12
C SER A 15 20.14 -30.34 24.55
N LEU A 16 19.65 -29.17 24.12
CA LEU A 16 18.23 -28.84 24.26
C LEU A 16 17.42 -30.04 23.75
N PRO A 17 16.35 -30.46 24.45
CA PRO A 17 15.47 -31.52 23.95
C PRO A 17 15.10 -31.21 22.50
N SER A 18 15.27 -32.16 21.58
CA SER A 18 15.02 -31.95 20.15
C SER A 18 13.65 -31.33 19.89
N ASP A 19 12.68 -31.65 20.74
CA ASP A 19 11.29 -31.23 20.68
C ASP A 19 11.11 -29.74 21.01
N PHE A 20 12.00 -29.15 21.82
CA PHE A 20 11.92 -27.75 22.21
C PHE A 20 12.36 -26.81 21.08
N SER A 21 13.33 -27.27 20.26
CA SER A 21 13.78 -26.55 19.07
C SER A 21 12.67 -26.45 18.01
N GLY A 22 11.95 -27.54 17.75
CA GLY A 22 10.85 -27.57 16.77
C GLY A 22 9.70 -26.63 17.13
N VAL A 23 9.33 -26.56 18.41
CA VAL A 23 8.23 -25.68 18.88
C VAL A 23 8.58 -24.19 18.77
N ILE A 24 9.83 -23.80 19.03
CA ILE A 24 10.27 -22.40 18.92
C ILE A 24 10.34 -21.98 17.45
N VAL A 25 10.88 -22.83 16.57
CA VAL A 25 10.94 -22.58 15.12
C VAL A 25 9.53 -22.48 14.51
N GLY A 26 8.60 -23.34 14.94
CA GLY A 26 7.19 -23.29 14.55
C GLY A 26 6.52 -21.95 14.92
N LYS A 27 6.63 -21.51 16.17
CA LYS A 27 6.02 -20.25 16.62
C LYS A 27 6.61 -19.00 15.98
N MET A 28 7.92 -18.97 15.76
CA MET A 28 8.57 -17.85 15.07
C MET A 28 8.19 -17.80 13.58
N SER A 29 7.99 -18.95 12.95
CA SER A 29 7.60 -19.00 11.54
C SER A 29 6.12 -18.64 11.32
N GLU A 30 5.22 -19.08 12.21
CA GLU A 30 3.80 -18.69 12.21
C GLU A 30 3.60 -17.18 12.37
N SER A 31 4.21 -16.56 13.39
CA SER A 31 4.10 -15.11 13.62
C SER A 31 4.60 -14.27 12.44
N SER A 32 5.61 -14.77 11.73
CA SER A 32 6.14 -14.11 10.54
C SER A 32 5.23 -14.23 9.32
N VAL A 33 4.52 -15.35 9.17
CA VAL A 33 3.49 -15.52 8.13
C VAL A 33 2.27 -14.67 8.44
N GLU A 34 1.88 -14.57 9.70
CA GLU A 34 0.76 -13.73 10.13
C GLU A 34 1.01 -12.25 9.84
N SER A 35 2.21 -11.75 10.18
CA SER A 35 2.62 -10.38 9.84
C SER A 35 2.58 -10.09 8.34
N LEU A 36 2.96 -11.05 7.49
CA LEU A 36 2.86 -10.89 6.03
C LEU A 36 1.41 -10.87 5.54
N ASN A 37 0.51 -11.67 6.14
CA ASN A 37 -0.91 -11.62 5.81
C ASN A 37 -1.53 -10.28 6.22
N GLU A 38 -1.17 -9.75 7.38
CA GLU A 38 -1.60 -8.42 7.83
C GLU A 38 -1.11 -7.32 6.88
N ALA A 39 0.14 -7.38 6.46
CA ALA A 39 0.70 -6.44 5.48
C ALA A 39 -0.05 -6.50 4.14
N LEU A 40 -0.37 -7.70 3.64
CA LEU A 40 -1.17 -7.86 2.42
C LEU A 40 -2.57 -7.26 2.56
N ARG A 41 -3.28 -7.54 3.66
CA ARG A 41 -4.60 -6.95 3.94
C ARG A 41 -4.52 -5.43 4.02
N SER A 42 -3.50 -4.89 4.67
CA SER A 42 -3.31 -3.44 4.75
C SER A 42 -3.12 -2.81 3.37
N ILE A 43 -2.38 -3.46 2.46
CA ILE A 43 -2.26 -2.97 1.07
C ILE A 43 -3.60 -2.99 0.34
N GLU A 44 -4.41 -4.03 0.51
CA GLU A 44 -5.75 -4.10 -0.09
C GLU A 44 -6.65 -2.96 0.41
N GLU A 45 -6.61 -2.66 1.72
CA GLU A 45 -7.31 -1.53 2.32
C GLU A 45 -6.81 -0.19 1.77
N GLN A 46 -5.49 -0.03 1.60
CA GLN A 46 -4.90 1.17 1.00
C GLN A 46 -5.34 1.36 -0.45
N ILE A 47 -5.38 0.30 -1.26
CA ILE A 47 -5.89 0.35 -2.63
C ILE A 47 -7.34 0.82 -2.65
N LYS A 48 -8.19 0.23 -1.81
CA LYS A 48 -9.60 0.61 -1.70
C LYS A 48 -9.76 2.07 -1.28
N SER A 49 -9.05 2.48 -0.24
CA SER A 49 -9.05 3.87 0.26
C SER A 49 -8.60 4.87 -0.82
N ARG A 50 -7.56 4.54 -1.59
CA ARG A 50 -7.08 5.38 -2.69
C ARG A 50 -8.10 5.52 -3.82
N GLN A 51 -8.81 4.45 -4.15
CA GLN A 51 -9.90 4.48 -5.14
C GLN A 51 -11.10 5.30 -4.65
N GLU A 52 -11.47 5.20 -3.38
CA GLU A 52 -12.52 6.01 -2.79
C GLU A 52 -12.15 7.50 -2.76
N LEU A 53 -10.89 7.83 -2.44
CA LEU A 53 -10.38 9.19 -2.50
C LEU A 53 -10.44 9.74 -3.93
N HIS A 54 -9.98 8.96 -4.91
CA HIS A 54 -10.06 9.31 -6.33
C HIS A 54 -11.50 9.66 -6.74
N ALA A 55 -12.45 8.78 -6.43
CA ALA A 55 -13.86 9.01 -6.74
C ALA A 55 -14.42 10.29 -6.09
N LYS A 56 -14.03 10.58 -4.85
CA LYS A 56 -14.41 11.82 -4.15
C LYS A 56 -13.83 13.07 -4.81
N VAL A 57 -12.57 13.01 -5.25
CA VAL A 57 -11.90 14.14 -5.93
C VAL A 57 -12.54 14.40 -7.29
N ILE A 58 -12.72 13.35 -8.10
CA ILE A 58 -13.37 13.48 -9.41
C ILE A 58 -14.77 14.06 -9.27
N LYS A 59 -15.58 13.55 -8.34
CA LYS A 59 -16.91 14.10 -8.08
C LYS A 59 -16.88 15.60 -7.76
N LYS A 60 -15.97 16.05 -6.88
CA LYS A 60 -15.85 17.48 -6.55
C LYS A 60 -15.47 18.32 -7.77
N LEU A 61 -14.61 17.80 -8.65
CA LEU A 61 -14.23 18.48 -9.88
C LEU A 61 -15.38 18.49 -10.91
N ASP A 62 -16.19 17.43 -10.98
CA ASP A 62 -17.42 17.39 -11.80
C ASP A 62 -18.46 18.40 -11.31
N ASP A 63 -18.70 18.45 -9.99
CA ASP A 63 -19.63 19.40 -9.36
C ASP A 63 -19.20 20.85 -9.65
N ALA A 64 -17.90 21.15 -9.51
CA ALA A 64 -17.35 22.48 -9.83
C ALA A 64 -17.44 22.82 -11.34
N GLU A 65 -17.21 21.85 -12.21
CA GLU A 65 -17.36 22.04 -13.67
C GLU A 65 -18.81 22.35 -14.03
N LEU A 66 -19.77 21.69 -13.40
CA LEU A 66 -21.20 21.95 -13.58
C LEU A 66 -21.57 23.37 -13.14
N GLU A 67 -21.06 23.84 -12.00
CA GLU A 67 -21.26 25.21 -11.54
C GLU A 67 -20.69 26.25 -12.53
N VAL A 68 -19.47 26.02 -13.03
CA VAL A 68 -18.85 26.89 -14.03
C VAL A 68 -19.65 26.91 -15.33
N ASN A 69 -20.11 25.75 -15.81
CA ASN A 69 -20.92 25.66 -17.01
C ASN A 69 -22.26 26.38 -16.86
N ASN A 70 -22.94 26.21 -15.72
CA ASN A 70 -24.17 26.93 -15.41
C ASN A 70 -23.95 28.44 -15.38
N PHE A 71 -22.83 28.90 -14.79
CA PHE A 71 -22.47 30.32 -14.79
C PHE A 71 -22.25 30.84 -16.21
N LEU A 72 -21.49 30.11 -17.03
CA LEU A 72 -21.21 30.48 -18.42
C LEU A 72 -22.48 30.55 -19.27
N GLU A 73 -23.45 29.67 -19.04
CA GLU A 73 -24.75 29.70 -19.72
C GLU A 73 -25.56 30.94 -19.34
N GLN A 74 -25.64 31.27 -18.04
CA GLN A 74 -26.32 32.48 -17.55
C GLN A 74 -25.66 33.77 -18.07
N PHE A 75 -24.33 33.76 -18.23
CA PHE A 75 -23.56 34.92 -18.69
C PHE A 75 -23.52 35.14 -20.20
N ARG A 76 -24.10 34.23 -21.02
CA ARG A 76 -24.14 34.40 -22.49
C ARG A 76 -24.74 35.74 -22.94
N PHE A 77 -25.62 36.33 -22.13
CA PHE A 77 -26.29 37.59 -22.43
C PHE A 77 -25.43 38.84 -22.14
N PHE A 78 -24.37 38.73 -21.33
CA PHE A 78 -23.51 39.84 -20.90
C PHE A 78 -22.15 39.90 -21.61
N GLN A 79 -21.91 39.00 -22.58
CA GLN A 79 -20.64 38.87 -23.32
C GLN A 79 -20.23 40.10 -24.17
N PHE A 80 -21.12 41.08 -24.30
CA PHE A 80 -20.89 42.27 -25.12
C PHE A 80 -20.13 43.38 -24.39
N SER A 81 -20.03 43.33 -23.06
CA SER A 81 -19.17 44.24 -22.28
C SER A 81 -17.73 43.71 -22.16
N GLN A 82 -16.76 44.61 -21.98
CA GLN A 82 -15.36 44.22 -21.75
C GLN A 82 -15.21 43.35 -20.50
N GLU A 83 -15.87 43.74 -19.39
CA GLU A 83 -15.87 42.97 -18.15
C GLU A 83 -16.48 41.56 -18.33
N GLY A 84 -17.52 41.44 -19.15
CA GLY A 84 -18.12 40.14 -19.49
C GLY A 84 -17.15 39.23 -20.24
N ARG A 85 -16.34 39.78 -21.16
CA ARG A 85 -15.31 39.02 -21.89
C ARG A 85 -14.16 38.57 -20.98
N GLU A 86 -13.70 39.44 -20.09
CA GLU A 86 -12.64 39.11 -19.13
C GLU A 86 -13.09 37.99 -18.19
N LYS A 87 -14.31 38.07 -17.65
CA LYS A 87 -14.90 36.99 -16.84
C LYS A 87 -15.03 35.69 -17.65
N LEU A 88 -15.51 35.75 -18.89
CA LEU A 88 -15.64 34.56 -19.75
C LEU A 88 -14.28 33.87 -19.96
N LEU A 89 -13.22 34.63 -20.21
CA LEU A 89 -11.86 34.11 -20.37
C LEU A 89 -11.36 33.47 -19.07
N LEU A 90 -11.60 34.12 -17.93
CA LEU A 90 -11.25 33.56 -16.61
C LEU A 90 -11.93 32.21 -16.38
N PHE A 91 -13.25 32.11 -16.59
CA PHE A 91 -13.97 30.87 -16.38
C PHE A 91 -13.54 29.76 -17.35
N ARG A 92 -13.26 30.07 -18.61
CA ARG A 92 -12.67 29.11 -19.55
C ARG A 92 -11.28 28.63 -19.11
N SER A 93 -10.45 29.53 -18.61
CA SER A 93 -9.15 29.16 -18.02
C SER A 93 -9.34 28.19 -16.85
N LYS A 94 -10.32 28.46 -15.97
CA LYS A 94 -10.65 27.56 -14.87
C LYS A 94 -11.18 26.20 -15.32
N SER A 95 -11.97 26.13 -16.39
CA SER A 95 -12.36 24.85 -16.99
C SER A 95 -11.16 24.03 -17.46
N ILE A 96 -10.16 24.67 -18.08
CA ILE A 96 -8.92 24.01 -18.50
C ILE A 96 -8.13 23.52 -17.28
N GLU A 97 -7.96 24.36 -16.25
CA GLU A 97 -7.29 23.97 -15.01
C GLU A 97 -7.97 22.77 -14.33
N MET A 98 -9.31 22.73 -14.32
CA MET A 98 -10.06 21.58 -13.79
C MET A 98 -9.84 20.31 -14.61
N ALA A 99 -9.83 20.40 -15.94
CA ALA A 99 -9.55 19.26 -16.80
C ALA A 99 -8.12 18.71 -16.60
N GLN A 100 -7.15 19.62 -16.42
CA GLN A 100 -5.78 19.26 -16.05
C GLN A 100 -5.72 18.58 -14.68
N ALA A 101 -6.43 19.12 -13.68
CA ALA A 101 -6.51 18.53 -12.34
C ALA A 101 -7.13 17.11 -12.36
N LYS A 102 -8.21 16.90 -13.14
CA LYS A 102 -8.81 15.57 -13.34
C LYS A 102 -7.80 14.59 -13.95
N SER A 103 -7.13 15.01 -15.02
CA SER A 103 -6.14 14.18 -15.72
C SER A 103 -4.97 13.81 -14.81
N GLN A 104 -4.49 14.78 -14.03
CA GLN A 104 -3.41 14.59 -13.06
C GLN A 104 -3.82 13.59 -11.97
N GLU A 105 -5.02 13.75 -11.40
CA GLU A 105 -5.54 12.83 -10.38
C GLU A 105 -5.75 11.41 -10.93
N MET A 106 -6.18 11.25 -12.18
CA MET A 106 -6.25 9.94 -12.83
C MET A 106 -4.86 9.29 -12.96
N LEU A 107 -3.86 10.05 -13.40
CA LEU A 107 -2.48 9.57 -13.53
C LEU A 107 -1.89 9.19 -12.17
N ASP A 108 -2.09 10.02 -11.15
CA ASP A 108 -1.54 9.79 -9.83
C ASP A 108 -2.24 8.61 -9.14
N CYS A 109 -3.57 8.50 -9.24
CA CYS A 109 -4.28 7.33 -8.75
C CYS A 109 -3.81 6.04 -9.43
N TRP A 110 -3.55 6.09 -10.74
CA TRP A 110 -3.02 4.93 -11.47
C TRP A 110 -1.61 4.55 -11.00
N LYS A 111 -0.71 5.52 -10.84
CA LYS A 111 0.65 5.29 -10.32
C LYS A 111 0.62 4.68 -8.93
N ASP A 112 -0.17 5.25 -8.03
CA ASP A 112 -0.29 4.80 -6.64
C ASP A 112 -0.81 3.35 -6.57
N ILE A 113 -1.90 3.06 -7.28
CA ILE A 113 -2.47 1.71 -7.31
C ILE A 113 -1.48 0.71 -7.93
N ASN A 114 -0.76 1.09 -8.99
CA ASN A 114 0.24 0.20 -9.58
C ASN A 114 1.39 -0.09 -8.62
N LYS A 115 1.87 0.92 -7.89
CA LYS A 115 2.91 0.73 -6.88
C LYS A 115 2.44 -0.21 -5.77
N LEU A 116 1.24 0.01 -5.22
CA LEU A 116 0.64 -0.85 -4.21
C LEU A 116 0.44 -2.28 -4.72
N LYS A 117 0.01 -2.46 -5.97
CA LYS A 117 -0.12 -3.79 -6.59
C LYS A 117 1.24 -4.47 -6.78
N GLU A 118 2.28 -3.73 -7.11
CA GLU A 118 3.64 -4.28 -7.22
C GLU A 118 4.14 -4.78 -5.85
N GLU A 119 3.96 -3.97 -4.81
CA GLU A 119 4.27 -4.33 -3.43
C GLU A 119 3.46 -5.56 -2.97
N HIS A 120 2.16 -5.59 -3.25
CA HIS A 120 1.30 -6.75 -2.97
C HIS A 120 1.85 -8.04 -3.64
N ARG A 121 2.24 -7.98 -4.92
CA ARG A 121 2.82 -9.14 -5.62
C ARG A 121 4.17 -9.57 -5.04
N LYS A 122 4.97 -8.65 -4.50
CA LYS A 122 6.24 -8.97 -3.83
C LYS A 122 5.96 -9.71 -2.52
N LEU A 123 5.11 -9.17 -1.66
CA LEU A 123 4.74 -9.79 -0.38
C LEU A 123 4.02 -11.12 -0.56
N SER A 124 3.15 -11.23 -1.57
CA SER A 124 2.44 -12.48 -1.87
C SER A 124 3.39 -13.60 -2.30
N ARG A 125 4.42 -13.27 -3.10
CA ARG A 125 5.49 -14.23 -3.45
C ARG A 125 6.29 -14.64 -2.22
N GLU A 126 6.69 -13.68 -1.39
CA GLU A 126 7.42 -13.97 -0.15
C GLU A 126 6.61 -14.88 0.80
N LEU A 127 5.32 -14.60 0.96
CA LEU A 127 4.41 -15.42 1.75
C LEU A 127 4.31 -16.85 1.19
N SER A 128 4.19 -16.99 -0.14
CA SER A 128 4.15 -18.30 -0.79
C SER A 128 5.44 -19.09 -0.55
N GLU A 129 6.60 -18.45 -0.71
CA GLU A 129 7.91 -19.07 -0.48
C GLU A 129 8.10 -19.47 0.99
N ARG A 130 7.64 -18.64 1.93
CA ARG A 130 7.71 -18.96 3.37
C ARG A 130 6.79 -20.12 3.74
N LYS A 131 5.54 -20.13 3.25
CA LYS A 131 4.61 -21.25 3.46
C LYS A 131 5.17 -22.56 2.88
N SER A 132 5.77 -22.50 1.69
CA SER A 132 6.42 -23.67 1.09
C SER A 132 7.59 -24.18 1.92
N ARG A 133 8.43 -23.28 2.46
CA ARG A 133 9.54 -23.66 3.35
C ARG A 133 9.05 -24.28 4.66
N MET A 134 8.02 -23.71 5.27
CA MET A 134 7.42 -24.27 6.49
C MET A 134 6.87 -25.68 6.24
N SER A 135 6.09 -25.87 5.17
CA SER A 135 5.56 -27.18 4.81
C SER A 135 6.66 -28.22 4.58
N MET A 136 7.81 -27.83 4.02
CA MET A 136 8.95 -28.72 3.86
C MET A 136 9.60 -29.07 5.21
N LEU A 137 9.76 -28.09 6.11
CA LEU A 137 10.28 -28.34 7.46
C LEU A 137 9.37 -29.27 8.26
N ASP A 138 8.05 -29.08 8.19
CA ASP A 138 7.07 -29.95 8.84
C ASP A 138 7.18 -31.39 8.33
N SER A 139 7.44 -31.59 7.02
CA SER A 139 7.63 -32.92 6.44
C SER A 139 8.95 -33.61 6.85
N ILE A 140 9.95 -32.85 7.31
CA ILE A 140 11.23 -33.39 7.78
C ILE A 140 11.20 -33.70 9.28
N LEU A 141 10.38 -32.95 10.04
CA LEU A 141 10.24 -33.10 11.49
C LEU A 141 9.20 -34.15 11.91
N GLN A 142 8.38 -34.66 10.99
CA GLN A 142 7.51 -35.83 11.15
C GLN A 142 8.24 -37.13 10.81
#